data_AF-A0A3D1A2Y6-F1
#
_entry.id   AF-A0A3D1A2Y6-F1
#
_cell.length_a   1.000
_cell.length_b   1.000
_cell.length_c   1.000
_cell.angle_alpha   90.00
_cell.angle_beta   90.00
_cell.angle_gamma   90.00
#
_symmetry.space_group_name_H-M   'P 1'
#
loop_
_entity.id
_entity.type
_entity.pdbx_description
1 polymer ?
#
loop_
_entity_poly.entity_id
_entity_poly.type
_entity_poly.pdbx_seq_one_letter_code
_entity_poly.pdbx_strand_id
1 'polypeptide(L)'
;MFSNVNVKIKLHLEITTQKIMKIILATYTCFLALLPTIGFTEENKPHPEVVRALNWELPVNDCSRPKLIVKAANLVDGGGSDFMEGAGSMTDVDSYTIKRYERKEKRWEKCVEKYKSELMIDFARLKDSAQHGLTRAQADIILANMAEIQRVYLSPEGLPDKKAASSN
;
A
#
# COMPACT_ATOMS: atom_id res chain seq x y z
N MET A 1 -42.96 -77.64 -8.79
CA MET A 1 -42.27 -77.22 -7.55
C MET A 1 -41.38 -75.96 -7.69
N PHE A 2 -41.28 -75.32 -8.86
CA PHE A 2 -40.35 -74.19 -9.07
C PHE A 2 -40.90 -72.78 -8.76
N SER A 3 -42.21 -72.61 -8.62
CA SER A 3 -42.81 -71.28 -8.43
C SER A 3 -42.61 -70.69 -7.03
N ASN A 4 -42.53 -71.52 -5.98
CA ASN A 4 -42.37 -71.05 -4.59
C ASN A 4 -40.96 -70.53 -4.26
N VAL A 5 -39.94 -71.01 -4.99
CA VAL A 5 -38.54 -70.61 -4.75
C VAL A 5 -38.29 -69.21 -5.30
N ASN A 6 -38.81 -68.88 -6.49
CA ASN A 6 -38.64 -67.57 -7.11
C ASN A 6 -39.37 -66.45 -6.36
N VAL A 7 -40.55 -66.72 -5.78
CA VAL A 7 -41.28 -65.73 -4.96
C VAL A 7 -40.51 -65.41 -3.69
N LYS A 8 -39.91 -66.43 -3.04
CA LYS A 8 -39.15 -66.25 -1.80
C LYS A 8 -37.85 -65.47 -2.02
N ILE A 9 -37.16 -65.72 -3.13
CA ILE A 9 -35.94 -64.99 -3.50
C ILE A 9 -36.26 -63.51 -3.81
N LYS A 10 -37.34 -63.25 -4.55
CA LYS A 10 -37.77 -61.89 -4.88
C LYS A 10 -38.16 -61.08 -3.63
N LEU A 11 -38.89 -61.71 -2.71
CA LEU A 11 -39.25 -61.08 -1.43
C LEU A 11 -38.02 -60.76 -0.57
N HIS A 12 -37.04 -61.66 -0.53
CA HIS A 12 -35.80 -61.43 0.21
C HIS A 12 -34.96 -60.29 -0.41
N LEU A 13 -34.95 -60.15 -1.74
CA LEU A 13 -34.24 -59.06 -2.43
C LEU A 13 -34.89 -57.69 -2.20
N GLU A 14 -36.22 -57.61 -2.19
CA GLU A 14 -36.95 -56.36 -1.93
C GLU A 14 -36.81 -55.92 -0.46
N ILE A 15 -36.76 -56.87 0.48
CA ILE A 15 -36.54 -56.57 1.90
C ILE A 15 -35.10 -56.09 2.17
N THR A 16 -34.09 -56.68 1.51
CA THR A 16 -32.69 -56.26 1.69
C THR A 16 -32.42 -54.88 1.09
N THR A 17 -32.96 -54.60 -0.10
CA THR A 17 -32.85 -53.30 -0.75
C THR A 17 -33.52 -52.18 0.06
N GLN A 18 -34.70 -52.43 0.66
CA GLN A 18 -35.36 -51.45 1.52
C GLN A 18 -34.56 -51.15 2.80
N LYS A 19 -33.88 -52.15 3.37
CA LYS A 19 -33.04 -51.98 4.56
C LYS A 19 -31.77 -51.16 4.25
N ILE A 20 -31.12 -51.42 3.11
CA ILE A 20 -29.91 -50.69 2.68
C ILE A 20 -30.23 -49.21 2.46
N MET A 21 -31.36 -48.89 1.83
CA MET A 21 -31.75 -47.50 1.54
C MET A 21 -31.99 -46.68 2.82
N LYS A 22 -32.56 -47.30 3.88
CA LYS A 22 -32.76 -46.67 5.19
C LYS A 22 -31.44 -46.42 5.93
N ILE A 23 -30.47 -47.33 5.80
CA ILE A 23 -29.14 -47.17 6.41
C ILE A 23 -28.40 -46.01 5.74
N ILE A 24 -28.43 -45.91 4.42
CA ILE A 24 -27.79 -44.81 3.67
C ILE A 24 -28.42 -43.46 4.02
N LEU A 25 -29.76 -43.40 4.14
CA LEU A 25 -30.45 -42.17 4.50
C LEU A 25 -30.07 -41.71 5.92
N ALA A 26 -29.99 -42.65 6.87
CA ALA A 26 -29.64 -42.38 8.26
C ALA A 26 -28.17 -41.92 8.42
N THR A 27 -27.23 -42.52 7.66
CA THR A 27 -25.82 -42.10 7.70
C THR A 27 -25.60 -40.72 7.09
N TYR A 28 -26.33 -40.38 6.02
CA TYR A 28 -26.24 -39.07 5.38
C TYR A 28 -26.81 -37.95 6.27
N THR A 29 -27.91 -38.21 7.00
CA THR A 29 -28.45 -37.26 7.98
C THR A 29 -27.53 -37.02 9.18
N CYS A 30 -26.79 -38.04 9.63
CA CYS A 30 -25.77 -37.85 10.67
C CYS A 30 -24.56 -37.04 10.16
N PHE A 31 -24.13 -37.26 8.93
CA PHE A 31 -23.01 -36.50 8.34
C PHE A 31 -23.33 -35.01 8.17
N LEU A 32 -24.57 -34.67 7.80
CA LEU A 32 -25.00 -33.27 7.67
C LEU A 32 -25.20 -32.57 9.02
N ALA A 33 -25.54 -33.31 10.08
CA ALA A 33 -25.70 -32.76 11.44
C ALA A 33 -24.35 -32.50 12.15
N LEU A 34 -23.24 -33.02 11.61
CA LEU A 34 -21.89 -32.87 12.14
C LEU A 34 -21.09 -31.75 11.49
N LEU A 35 -21.67 -31.02 10.53
CA LEU A 35 -21.05 -29.81 10.01
C LEU A 35 -21.16 -28.74 11.09
N PRO A 36 -20.05 -28.34 11.75
CA PRO A 36 -20.10 -27.22 12.66
C PRO A 36 -20.56 -26.01 11.82
N THR A 37 -21.63 -25.36 12.26
CA THR A 37 -21.93 -24.00 11.82
C THR A 37 -20.76 -23.15 12.32
N ILE A 38 -19.73 -22.99 11.48
CA ILE A 38 -18.65 -22.05 11.72
C ILE A 38 -19.29 -20.67 11.56
N GLY A 39 -19.96 -20.23 12.63
CA GLY A 39 -20.24 -18.82 12.82
C GLY A 39 -18.88 -18.15 12.91
N PHE A 40 -18.45 -17.52 11.82
CA PHE A 40 -17.42 -16.49 11.87
C PHE A 40 -18.01 -15.30 12.63
N THR A 41 -18.12 -15.43 13.95
CA THR A 41 -18.32 -14.31 14.86
C THR A 41 -17.05 -14.19 15.68
N GLU A 42 -15.96 -13.85 15.01
CA GLU A 42 -14.80 -13.26 15.66
C GLU A 42 -14.79 -11.79 15.27
N GLU A 43 -14.95 -10.94 16.27
CA GLU A 43 -14.73 -9.50 16.21
C GLU A 43 -13.28 -9.29 15.78
N ASN A 44 -13.04 -9.36 14.47
CA ASN A 44 -11.73 -9.21 13.82
C ASN A 44 -11.25 -7.77 13.99
N LYS A 45 -10.80 -7.42 15.20
CA LYS A 45 -10.06 -6.19 15.42
C LYS A 45 -8.76 -6.31 14.63
N PRO A 46 -8.53 -5.45 13.62
CA PRO A 46 -7.31 -5.50 12.84
C PRO A 46 -6.11 -5.37 13.77
N HIS A 47 -5.04 -6.10 13.46
CA HIS A 47 -3.80 -6.06 14.23
C HIS A 47 -3.34 -4.61 14.40
N PRO A 48 -2.81 -4.19 15.56
CA PRO A 48 -2.43 -2.80 15.81
C PRO A 48 -1.46 -2.25 14.76
N GLU A 49 -0.62 -3.09 14.15
CA GLU A 49 0.26 -2.66 13.07
C GLU A 49 -0.48 -2.29 11.78
N VAL A 50 -1.54 -3.05 11.45
CA VAL A 50 -2.40 -2.76 10.31
C VAL A 50 -3.14 -1.45 10.55
N VAL A 51 -3.63 -1.20 11.77
CA VAL A 51 -4.28 0.08 12.12
C VAL A 51 -3.32 1.25 11.96
N ARG A 52 -2.07 1.12 12.40
CA ARG A 52 -1.04 2.16 12.21
C ARG A 52 -0.71 2.38 10.73
N ALA A 53 -0.67 1.31 9.93
CA ALA A 53 -0.40 1.40 8.50
C ALA A 53 -1.56 2.07 7.73
N LEU A 54 -2.80 1.82 8.17
CA LEU A 54 -4.00 2.44 7.59
C LEU A 54 -4.10 3.92 7.92
N ASN A 55 -3.72 4.32 9.14
CA ASN A 55 -3.71 5.71 9.58
C ASN A 55 -2.35 6.40 9.37
N TRP A 56 -1.50 5.85 8.51
CA TRP A 56 -0.23 6.49 8.18
C TRP A 56 -0.50 7.72 7.31
N GLU A 57 0.21 8.79 7.60
CA GLU A 57 0.18 10.05 6.85
C GLU A 57 1.61 10.44 6.48
N LEU A 58 1.75 11.13 5.35
CA LEU A 58 3.05 11.61 4.89
C LEU A 58 3.60 12.66 5.87
N PRO A 59 4.78 12.44 6.50
CA PRO A 59 5.37 13.43 7.38
C PRO A 59 5.73 14.71 6.61
N VAL A 60 5.57 15.87 7.27
CA VAL A 60 5.87 17.17 6.65
C VAL A 60 7.38 17.35 6.54
N ASN A 61 7.84 17.77 5.35
CA ASN A 61 9.23 18.11 5.12
C ASN A 61 9.51 19.58 5.51
N ASP A 62 10.13 19.78 6.66
CA ASP A 62 10.49 21.11 7.18
C ASP A 62 11.84 21.64 6.65
N CYS A 63 12.51 20.92 5.73
CA CYS A 63 13.81 21.29 5.21
C CYS A 63 13.73 22.54 4.31
N SER A 64 14.14 23.69 4.84
CA SER A 64 14.13 24.96 4.12
C SER A 64 15.27 25.07 3.10
N ARG A 65 14.93 24.99 1.81
CA ARG A 65 15.90 25.18 0.72
C ARG A 65 16.41 26.63 0.70
N PRO A 66 17.73 26.86 0.74
CA PRO A 66 18.27 28.21 0.65
C PRO A 66 17.99 28.80 -0.75
N LYS A 67 17.60 30.07 -0.80
CA LYS A 67 17.47 30.82 -2.05
C LYS A 67 18.80 31.48 -2.37
N LEU A 68 19.30 31.29 -3.59
CA LEU A 68 20.41 32.08 -4.10
C LEU A 68 19.85 33.48 -4.42
N ILE A 69 20.32 34.51 -3.72
CA ILE A 69 19.96 35.91 -4.03
C ILE A 69 20.84 36.35 -5.20
N VAL A 70 20.56 35.83 -6.39
CA VAL A 70 20.95 36.52 -7.62
C VAL A 70 19.74 37.40 -7.92
N LYS A 71 19.92 38.73 -7.90
CA LYS A 71 18.84 39.61 -8.37
C LYS A 71 18.51 39.16 -9.80
N ALA A 72 17.30 38.66 -9.99
CA ALA A 72 16.68 38.53 -11.30
C ALA A 72 16.50 39.95 -11.87
N ALA A 73 17.58 40.54 -12.36
CA ALA A 73 17.49 41.58 -13.36
C ALA A 73 17.06 40.85 -14.64
N ASN A 74 15.83 41.13 -15.07
CA ASN A 74 15.19 40.68 -16.31
C ASN A 74 14.40 39.35 -16.20
N LEU A 75 13.25 39.40 -15.51
CA LEU A 75 12.05 38.77 -16.04
C LEU A 75 11.34 39.82 -16.90
N VAL A 76 11.72 39.89 -18.18
CA VAL A 76 10.83 40.39 -19.24
C VAL A 76 10.44 39.16 -20.05
N ASP A 77 9.13 38.95 -20.19
CA ASP A 77 8.53 37.92 -21.04
C ASP A 77 9.16 37.90 -22.44
N GLY A 78 9.54 36.72 -22.92
CA GLY A 78 9.96 36.54 -24.31
C GLY A 78 10.77 35.28 -24.52
N GLY A 79 10.15 34.25 -25.11
CA GLY A 79 10.80 32.98 -25.40
C GLY A 79 11.91 33.04 -26.45
N GLY A 80 12.58 31.90 -26.63
CA GLY A 80 13.51 31.66 -27.73
C GLY A 80 14.97 31.66 -27.30
N SER A 81 15.51 30.44 -27.22
CA SER A 81 16.81 29.97 -27.74
C SER A 81 18.12 30.75 -27.47
N ASP A 82 19.19 29.96 -27.55
CA ASP A 82 20.54 30.36 -27.94
C ASP A 82 21.49 30.82 -26.83
N PHE A 83 22.28 29.84 -26.39
CA PHE A 83 23.74 29.88 -26.40
C PHE A 83 24.32 31.19 -26.95
N MET A 84 24.77 32.10 -26.09
CA MET A 84 25.62 33.22 -26.52
C MET A 84 26.57 33.68 -25.41
N GLU A 85 27.81 33.78 -25.84
CA GLU A 85 29.02 34.08 -25.11
C GLU A 85 29.24 35.61 -25.05
N GLY A 86 29.44 36.14 -23.85
CA GLY A 86 30.01 37.47 -23.65
C GLY A 86 29.07 38.58 -23.17
N ALA A 87 29.58 39.35 -22.22
CA ALA A 87 29.11 40.66 -21.75
C ALA A 87 27.92 40.71 -20.75
N GLY A 88 28.27 40.54 -19.47
CA GLY A 88 27.84 41.47 -18.41
C GLY A 88 26.46 41.28 -17.78
N SER A 89 26.38 40.47 -16.73
CA SER A 89 25.90 40.91 -15.40
C SER A 89 26.14 39.79 -14.37
N MET A 90 27.41 39.50 -14.08
CA MET A 90 27.75 38.98 -12.76
C MET A 90 27.51 40.14 -11.80
N THR A 91 26.34 40.19 -11.16
CA THR A 91 26.26 40.89 -9.88
C THR A 91 27.41 40.35 -9.05
N ASP A 92 28.26 41.24 -8.54
CA ASP A 92 29.44 40.93 -7.73
C ASP A 92 29.02 40.26 -6.41
N VAL A 93 28.63 38.99 -6.52
CA VAL A 93 28.35 38.14 -5.38
C VAL A 93 29.73 37.72 -4.87
N ASP A 94 30.20 38.42 -3.84
CA ASP A 94 31.47 38.10 -3.18
C ASP A 94 31.56 36.59 -2.89
N SER A 95 32.73 36.02 -3.14
CA SER A 95 33.16 34.66 -2.78
C SER A 95 32.67 34.20 -1.40
N TYR A 96 32.58 35.10 -0.41
CA TYR A 96 32.01 34.79 0.91
C TYR A 96 30.53 34.40 0.83
N THR A 97 29.73 35.13 0.05
CA THR A 97 28.30 34.89 -0.13
C THR A 97 28.05 33.55 -0.82
N ILE A 98 28.85 33.21 -1.83
CA ILE A 98 28.82 31.90 -2.51
C ILE A 98 29.13 30.78 -1.51
N LYS A 99 30.25 30.86 -0.80
CA LYS A 99 30.64 29.87 0.22
C LYS A 99 29.59 29.73 1.33
N ARG A 100 28.89 30.81 1.69
CA ARG A 100 27.82 30.77 2.69
C ARG A 100 26.59 30.05 2.16
N TYR A 101 26.23 30.25 0.89
CA TYR A 101 25.15 29.54 0.22
C TYR A 101 25.47 28.04 0.14
N GLU A 102 26.65 27.65 -0.34
CA GLU A 102 27.08 26.23 -0.43
C GLU A 102 26.96 25.51 0.91
N ARG A 103 27.34 26.17 2.03
CA ARG A 103 27.19 25.58 3.36
C ARG A 103 25.73 25.41 3.77
N LYS A 104 24.84 26.33 3.36
CA LYS A 104 23.40 26.21 3.60
C LYS A 104 22.81 25.09 2.74
N GLU A 105 23.24 24.99 1.50
CA GLU A 105 22.81 23.94 0.55
C GLU A 105 23.21 22.56 1.05
N LYS A 106 24.47 22.35 1.45
CA LYS A 106 24.92 21.09 2.07
C LYS A 106 24.16 20.72 3.35
N ARG A 107 23.75 21.70 4.15
CA ARG A 107 22.91 21.44 5.34
C ARG A 107 21.49 21.03 4.94
N TRP A 108 20.94 21.68 3.92
CA TRP A 108 19.64 21.33 3.38
C TRP A 108 19.65 19.94 2.74
N GLU A 109 20.66 19.59 1.95
CA GLU A 109 20.82 18.24 1.36
C GLU A 109 20.81 17.16 2.43
N LYS A 110 21.60 17.33 3.51
CA LYS A 110 21.62 16.40 4.65
C LYS A 110 20.27 16.31 5.37
N CYS A 111 19.53 17.42 5.46
CA CYS A 111 18.18 17.43 6.04
C CYS A 111 17.23 16.58 5.18
N VAL A 112 17.23 16.81 3.87
CA VAL A 112 16.38 16.07 2.92
C VAL A 112 16.76 14.59 2.87
N GLU A 113 18.05 14.27 2.89
CA GLU A 113 18.55 12.89 2.95
C GLU A 113 18.03 12.17 4.20
N LYS A 114 18.11 12.83 5.38
CA LYS A 114 17.57 12.29 6.62
C LYS A 114 16.06 12.04 6.52
N TYR A 115 15.31 13.03 6.05
CA TYR A 115 13.86 12.90 5.84
C TYR A 115 13.52 11.73 4.90
N LYS A 116 14.23 11.59 3.78
CA LYS A 116 14.05 10.46 2.84
C LYS A 116 14.41 9.12 3.47
N SER A 117 15.43 9.06 4.32
CA SER A 117 15.80 7.84 5.02
C SER A 117 14.72 7.40 6.02
N GLU A 118 14.09 8.34 6.73
CA GLU A 118 12.97 8.09 7.64
C GLU A 118 11.74 7.60 6.86
N LEU A 119 11.45 8.19 5.69
CA LEU A 119 10.39 7.69 4.79
C LEU A 119 10.59 6.24 4.36
N MET A 120 11.83 5.80 4.13
CA MET A 120 12.10 4.41 3.75
C MET A 120 11.92 3.44 4.92
N ILE A 121 12.10 3.89 6.16
CA ILE A 121 11.75 3.12 7.36
C ILE A 121 10.24 2.94 7.43
N ASP A 122 9.47 4.01 7.17
CA ASP A 122 8.01 3.93 7.10
C ASP A 122 7.53 3.02 5.98
N PHE A 123 8.16 3.07 4.80
CA PHE A 123 7.88 2.16 3.69
C PHE A 123 8.04 0.69 4.11
N ALA A 124 9.15 0.37 4.78
CA ALA A 124 9.39 -0.98 5.29
C ALA A 124 8.31 -1.41 6.29
N ARG A 125 7.93 -0.52 7.21
CA ARG A 125 6.88 -0.77 8.20
C ARG A 125 5.51 -0.99 7.57
N LEU A 126 5.15 -0.20 6.55
CA LEU A 126 3.92 -0.38 5.77
C LEU A 126 3.91 -1.74 5.08
N LYS A 127 5.02 -2.12 4.44
CA LYS A 127 5.17 -3.45 3.81
C LYS A 127 5.03 -4.58 4.83
N ASP A 128 5.63 -4.45 6.01
CA ASP A 128 5.63 -5.49 7.03
C ASP A 128 4.26 -5.66 7.71
N SER A 129 3.40 -4.64 7.67
CA SER A 129 2.00 -4.77 8.13
C SER A 129 1.22 -5.87 7.40
N ALA A 130 1.63 -6.22 6.17
CA ALA A 130 1.04 -7.32 5.39
C ALA A 130 1.22 -8.70 6.03
N GLN A 131 2.22 -8.86 6.92
CA GLN A 131 2.46 -10.12 7.63
C GLN A 131 1.31 -10.49 8.59
N HIS A 132 0.51 -9.52 9.01
CA HIS A 132 -0.58 -9.71 9.97
C HIS A 132 -1.93 -10.04 9.32
N GLY A 133 -1.95 -10.21 7.99
CA GLY A 133 -3.18 -10.41 7.23
C GLY A 133 -3.88 -9.08 6.93
N LEU A 134 -4.23 -8.88 5.67
CA LEU A 134 -4.89 -7.68 5.18
C LEU A 134 -6.13 -8.07 4.38
N THR A 135 -7.20 -7.31 4.55
CA THR A 135 -8.30 -7.33 3.57
C THR A 135 -7.86 -6.60 2.29
N ARG A 136 -8.54 -6.87 1.17
CA ARG A 136 -8.22 -6.22 -0.11
C ARG A 136 -8.28 -4.69 -0.02
N ALA A 137 -9.33 -4.16 0.60
CA ALA A 137 -9.51 -2.72 0.77
C ALA A 137 -8.38 -2.09 1.61
N GLN A 138 -7.92 -2.79 2.66
CA GLN A 138 -6.79 -2.31 3.48
C GLN A 138 -5.47 -2.36 2.70
N ALA A 139 -5.25 -3.40 1.92
CA ALA A 139 -4.07 -3.52 1.08
C ALA A 139 -4.00 -2.40 0.03
N ASP A 140 -5.13 -2.03 -0.58
CA ASP A 140 -5.20 -0.93 -1.55
C ASP A 140 -4.79 0.41 -0.93
N ILE A 141 -5.24 0.70 0.31
CA ILE A 141 -4.85 1.90 1.06
C ILE A 141 -3.34 1.90 1.36
N ILE A 142 -2.81 0.78 1.86
CA ILE A 142 -1.38 0.68 2.22
C ILE A 142 -0.50 0.81 0.97
N LEU A 143 -0.93 0.25 -0.16
CA LEU A 143 -0.24 0.41 -1.45
C LEU A 143 -0.25 1.86 -1.93
N ALA A 144 -1.36 2.58 -1.74
CA ALA A 144 -1.42 4.00 -2.06
C ALA A 144 -0.43 4.83 -1.22
N ASN A 145 -0.36 4.57 0.08
CA ASN A 145 0.60 5.21 1.00
C ASN A 145 2.06 4.90 0.59
N MET A 146 2.36 3.65 0.27
CA MET A 146 3.68 3.25 -0.23
C MET A 146 4.05 3.94 -1.56
N ALA A 147 3.07 4.11 -2.47
CA ALA A 147 3.28 4.83 -3.73
C ALA A 147 3.52 6.32 -3.50
N GLU A 148 2.88 6.92 -2.50
CA GLU A 148 3.14 8.31 -2.09
C GLU A 148 4.58 8.49 -1.59
N ILE A 149 5.04 7.59 -0.71
CA ILE A 149 6.45 7.58 -0.26
C ILE A 149 7.40 7.52 -1.46
N GLN A 150 7.14 6.65 -2.43
CA GLN A 150 7.99 6.53 -3.62
C GLN A 150 8.05 7.83 -4.43
N ARG A 151 6.92 8.52 -4.62
CA ARG A 151 6.87 9.82 -5.32
C ARG A 151 7.73 10.86 -4.60
N VAL A 152 7.59 10.96 -3.29
CA VAL A 152 8.33 11.91 -2.47
C VAL A 152 9.82 11.58 -2.44
N TYR A 153 10.18 10.31 -2.36
CA TYR A 153 11.57 9.85 -2.36
C TYR A 153 12.30 10.20 -3.66
N LEU A 154 11.62 10.01 -4.81
CA LEU A 154 12.16 10.33 -6.14
C LEU A 154 12.24 11.84 -6.41
N SER A 155 11.43 12.65 -5.73
CA SER A 155 11.44 14.11 -5.86
C SER A 155 12.77 14.71 -5.38
N PRO A 156 13.40 15.64 -6.12
CA PRO A 156 14.65 16.28 -5.71
C PRO A 156 14.56 16.99 -4.35
N GLU A 157 13.42 17.61 -4.08
CA GLU A 157 13.20 18.38 -2.84
C GLU A 157 12.58 17.56 -1.71
N GLY A 158 12.22 16.29 -1.96
CA GLY A 158 11.47 15.49 -0.99
C GLY A 158 10.06 16.05 -0.76
N LEU A 159 9.44 16.58 -1.80
CA LEU A 159 8.07 17.10 -1.76
C LEU A 159 7.19 16.27 -2.71
N PRO A 160 5.94 15.98 -2.33
CA PRO A 160 4.98 15.38 -3.24
C PRO A 160 4.70 16.35 -4.40
N ASP A 161 4.49 15.82 -5.61
CA ASP A 161 4.04 16.63 -6.73
C ASP A 161 2.75 17.37 -6.33
N LYS A 162 2.61 18.65 -6.68
CA LYS A 162 1.46 19.50 -6.32
C LYS A 162 0.10 19.03 -6.87
N LYS A 163 0.00 17.82 -7.41
CA LYS A 163 -1.23 17.18 -7.89
C LYS A 163 -1.70 16.09 -6.93
N ALA A 164 -2.07 16.47 -5.71
CA ALA A 164 -2.87 15.61 -4.82
C ALA A 164 -3.68 16.38 -3.75
N ALA A 165 -3.57 17.71 -3.66
CA ALA A 165 -4.35 18.53 -2.71
C ALA A 165 -5.61 19.17 -3.35
N SER A 166 -6.11 18.63 -4.46
CA SER A 166 -7.30 19.15 -5.16
C SER A 166 -8.11 18.00 -5.76
N SER A 167 -8.73 17.21 -4.90
CA SER A 167 -9.92 16.43 -5.24
C SER A 167 -10.71 16.20 -3.96
N ASN A 168 -11.45 17.23 -3.56
CA ASN A 168 -12.70 17.08 -2.82
C ASN A 168 -13.83 17.05 -3.84
#